data_AF-A0A2G9PQT4-F1
#
_entry.id   AF-A0A2G9PQT4-F1
#
_cell.length_a   1.000
_cell.length_b   1.000
_cell.length_c   1.000
_cell.angle_alpha   90.00
_cell.angle_beta   90.00
_cell.angle_gamma   90.00
#
_symmetry.space_group_name_H-M   'P 1'
#
loop_
_entity.id
_entity.type
_entity.pdbx_description
1 polymer ?
#
loop_
_entity_poly.entity_id
_entity_poly.type
_entity_poly.pdbx_seq_one_letter_code
_entity_poly.pdbx_strand_id
1 'polypeptide(L)'
;MVGHGYSAQYDPEKQARAIGVDLNISVKHAVNVCNMIRSRALAQAKTMLEEVIAEKRVVPYRRYKKDLAHKKGNMTAGRTPVKTTKEILMIIKSAEANAINKGFNASSLVISHISVQKAANQWHYGRSRGRVMKRAHLEIVLEEASKKADDKDVKKKTPANDKPEVKKADTEKKNDNKPNKTGDDKK
;
A
#
# COMPACT_ATOMS: atom_id res chain seq x y z
N MET A 1 -9.32 1.75 33.49
CA MET A 1 -8.79 1.74 32.11
C MET A 1 -8.96 3.14 31.54
N VAL A 2 -7.87 3.85 31.22
CA VAL A 2 -7.98 5.14 30.52
C VAL A 2 -8.31 4.84 29.06
N GLY A 3 -9.54 5.14 28.65
CA GLY A 3 -9.99 4.94 27.27
C GLY A 3 -9.25 5.89 26.33
N HIS A 4 -8.58 5.34 25.31
CA HIS A 4 -8.02 6.16 24.24
C HIS A 4 -9.16 6.52 23.29
N GLY A 5 -9.54 7.80 23.25
CA GLY A 5 -10.50 8.32 22.29
C GLY A 5 -9.89 8.39 20.88
N TYR A 6 -10.70 8.12 19.86
CA TYR A 6 -10.32 8.36 18.46
C TYR A 6 -10.27 9.86 18.19
N SER A 7 -9.30 10.32 17.38
CA SER A 7 -9.24 11.74 17.04
C SER A 7 -10.20 12.13 15.92
N ALA A 8 -10.67 11.17 15.12
CA ALA A 8 -11.62 11.39 14.04
C ALA A 8 -13.07 11.21 14.51
N GLN A 9 -13.97 12.01 13.97
CA GLN A 9 -15.41 11.77 14.13
C GLN A 9 -15.77 10.40 13.55
N TYR A 10 -16.60 9.66 14.28
CA TYR A 10 -16.90 8.26 13.99
C TYR A 10 -18.41 8.10 13.76
N ASP A 11 -18.77 7.63 12.57
CA ASP A 11 -20.11 7.20 12.23
C ASP A 11 -20.18 5.66 12.36
N PRO A 12 -20.84 5.11 13.40
CA PRO A 12 -20.88 3.67 13.63
C PRO A 12 -21.48 2.84 12.50
N GLU A 13 -22.38 3.44 11.71
CA GLU A 13 -23.14 2.77 10.66
C GLU A 13 -22.34 2.61 9.37
N LYS A 14 -21.43 3.56 9.08
CA LYS A 14 -20.68 3.62 7.82
C LYS A 14 -19.21 3.26 7.96
N GLN A 15 -18.71 3.22 9.19
CA GLN A 15 -17.28 3.08 9.44
C GLN A 15 -16.96 1.90 10.36
N ALA A 16 -15.86 1.22 10.07
CA ALA A 16 -15.23 0.24 10.95
C ALA A 16 -13.92 0.81 11.51
N ARG A 17 -13.57 0.47 12.75
CA ARG A 17 -12.39 1.04 13.41
C ARG A 17 -11.60 -0.02 14.16
N ALA A 18 -10.30 0.24 14.32
CA ALA A 18 -9.43 -0.50 15.22
C ALA A 18 -8.40 0.44 15.85
N ILE A 19 -7.94 0.09 17.06
CA ILE A 19 -6.83 0.76 17.74
C ILE A 19 -5.80 -0.28 18.15
N GLY A 20 -4.53 0.02 17.92
CA GLY A 20 -3.43 -0.62 18.62
C GLY A 20 -2.94 0.28 19.74
N VAL A 21 -3.04 -0.16 20.99
CA VAL A 21 -2.56 0.58 22.15
C VAL A 21 -1.15 0.10 22.51
N ASP A 22 -0.24 1.03 22.82
CA ASP A 22 1.07 0.70 23.41
C ASP A 22 1.94 -0.24 22.54
N LEU A 23 1.81 -0.13 21.22
CA LEU A 23 2.57 -0.91 20.25
C LEU A 23 4.07 -0.62 20.37
N ASN A 24 4.91 -1.65 20.29
CA ASN A 24 6.37 -1.53 20.39
C ASN A 24 7.00 -1.06 19.06
N ILE A 25 6.60 0.12 18.60
CA ILE A 25 7.02 0.72 17.33
C ILE A 25 7.48 2.17 17.52
N SER A 26 8.33 2.62 16.60
CA SER A 26 8.76 4.01 16.56
C SER A 26 7.69 4.86 15.88
N VAL A 27 7.19 5.87 16.59
CA VAL A 27 6.27 6.89 16.04
C VAL A 27 6.83 7.52 14.76
N LYS A 28 8.16 7.76 14.70
CA LYS A 28 8.79 8.38 13.54
C LYS A 28 8.66 7.54 12.27
N HIS A 29 8.78 6.23 12.40
CA HIS A 29 8.62 5.31 11.27
C HIS A 29 7.13 5.16 10.94
N ALA A 30 6.31 4.96 11.97
CA ALA A 30 4.88 4.71 11.83
C ALA A 30 4.17 5.87 11.12
N VAL A 31 4.47 7.13 11.46
CA VAL A 31 3.89 8.31 10.79
C VAL A 31 4.12 8.30 9.27
N ASN A 32 5.31 7.91 8.81
CA ASN A 32 5.60 7.88 7.37
C ASN A 32 4.93 6.68 6.69
N VAL A 33 4.86 5.52 7.36
CA VAL A 33 4.13 4.34 6.86
C VAL A 33 2.63 4.65 6.74
N CYS A 34 2.02 5.22 7.78
CA CYS A 34 0.61 5.62 7.76
C CYS A 34 0.32 6.64 6.66
N ASN A 35 1.22 7.61 6.44
CA ASN A 35 1.06 8.57 5.36
C ASN A 35 1.16 7.96 3.96
N MET A 36 1.88 6.83 3.80
CA MET A 36 1.98 6.12 2.53
C MET A 36 0.67 5.40 2.17
N ILE A 37 -0.04 4.88 3.16
CA ILE A 37 -1.27 4.07 2.97
C ILE A 37 -2.57 4.85 3.17
N ARG A 38 -2.50 6.10 3.65
CA ARG A 38 -3.67 6.96 3.85
C ARG A 38 -4.46 7.13 2.54
N SER A 39 -5.78 7.04 2.63
CA SER A 39 -6.72 7.22 1.50
C SER A 39 -6.50 6.22 0.35
N ARG A 40 -5.99 5.03 0.67
CA ARG A 40 -5.85 3.92 -0.29
C ARG A 40 -6.94 2.88 -0.07
N ALA A 41 -7.27 2.15 -1.13
CA ALA A 41 -8.08 0.93 -1.02
C ALA A 41 -7.35 -0.08 -0.11
N LEU A 42 -8.12 -0.82 0.68
CA LEU A 42 -7.58 -1.74 1.68
C LEU A 42 -6.67 -2.82 1.05
N ALA A 43 -7.09 -3.38 -0.09
CA ALA A 43 -6.33 -4.37 -0.84
C ALA A 43 -4.96 -3.81 -1.29
N GLN A 44 -4.96 -2.61 -1.88
CA GLN A 44 -3.74 -1.93 -2.31
C GLN A 44 -2.81 -1.65 -1.12
N ALA A 45 -3.36 -1.18 0.00
CA ALA A 45 -2.59 -0.89 1.20
C ALA A 45 -1.89 -2.14 1.74
N LYS A 46 -2.58 -3.29 1.79
CA LYS A 46 -1.98 -4.56 2.21
C LYS A 46 -0.82 -4.99 1.33
N THR A 47 -1.01 -4.99 0.01
CA THR A 47 0.05 -5.33 -0.96
C THR A 47 1.26 -4.41 -0.79
N MET A 48 1.04 -3.11 -0.64
CA MET A 48 2.14 -2.15 -0.41
C MET A 48 2.90 -2.45 0.88
N LEU A 49 2.22 -2.83 1.96
CA LEU A 49 2.86 -3.16 3.23
C LEU A 49 3.63 -4.48 3.15
N GLU A 50 3.10 -5.49 2.46
CA GLU A 50 3.78 -6.76 2.21
C GLU A 50 5.04 -6.57 1.36
N GLU A 51 5.00 -5.72 0.33
CA GLU A 51 6.17 -5.35 -0.46
C GLU A 51 7.25 -4.63 0.37
N VAL A 52 6.85 -3.82 1.36
CA VAL A 52 7.79 -3.17 2.29
C VAL A 52 8.40 -4.18 3.26
N ILE A 53 7.62 -5.18 3.72
CA ILE A 53 8.12 -6.27 4.57
C ILE A 53 9.12 -7.13 3.80
N ALA A 54 8.87 -7.37 2.52
CA ALA A 54 9.78 -8.05 1.60
C ALA A 54 10.93 -7.16 1.09
N GLU A 55 11.04 -5.93 1.59
CA GLU A 55 12.05 -4.93 1.21
C GLU A 55 12.09 -4.55 -0.29
N LYS A 56 11.04 -4.91 -1.05
CA LYS A 56 10.90 -4.58 -2.47
C LYS A 56 10.48 -3.13 -2.68
N ARG A 57 9.68 -2.59 -1.77
CA ARG A 57 9.20 -1.20 -1.80
C ARG A 57 9.80 -0.38 -0.67
N VAL A 58 10.22 0.85 -0.99
CA VAL A 58 10.72 1.82 -0.01
C VAL A 58 9.57 2.72 0.49
N VAL A 59 9.52 2.97 1.79
CA VAL A 59 8.60 3.96 2.37
C VAL A 59 9.20 5.35 2.24
N PRO A 60 8.49 6.33 1.66
CA PRO A 60 8.96 7.72 1.57
C PRO A 60 8.87 8.43 2.92
N TYR A 61 9.95 9.10 3.33
CA TYR A 61 10.00 9.85 4.59
C TYR A 61 9.80 11.34 4.32
N ARG A 62 8.66 11.90 4.78
CA ARG A 62 8.32 13.31 4.55
C ARG A 62 8.69 14.21 5.74
N ARG A 63 8.36 13.78 6.96
CA ARG A 63 8.58 14.57 8.19
C ARG A 63 9.93 14.28 8.84
N TYR A 64 10.20 13.01 9.16
CA TYR A 64 11.39 12.59 9.90
C TYR A 64 12.53 12.18 8.96
N LYS A 65 12.95 13.10 8.08
CA LYS A 65 13.86 12.81 6.95
C LYS A 65 15.32 13.26 7.14
N LYS A 66 15.68 13.79 8.31
CA LYS A 66 17.05 14.25 8.59
C LYS A 66 18.03 13.07 8.58
N ASP A 67 19.20 13.27 7.96
CA ASP A 67 20.31 12.29 7.89
C ASP A 67 19.90 10.92 7.32
N LEU A 68 18.94 10.91 6.40
CA LEU A 68 18.50 9.72 5.69
C LEU A 68 19.03 9.70 4.26
N ALA A 69 19.51 8.54 3.84
CA ALA A 69 19.99 8.33 2.49
C ALA A 69 18.89 8.50 1.45
N HIS A 70 19.28 9.04 0.29
CA HIS A 70 18.39 9.11 -0.85
C HIS A 70 18.06 7.72 -1.40
N LYS A 71 16.85 7.57 -1.94
CA LYS A 71 16.36 6.29 -2.49
C LYS A 71 15.80 6.51 -3.88
N LYS A 72 15.94 5.49 -4.74
CA LYS A 72 15.48 5.54 -6.13
C LYS A 72 13.97 5.77 -6.18
N GLY A 73 13.53 6.66 -7.06
CA GLY A 73 12.12 7.01 -7.28
C GLY A 73 11.83 8.47 -6.99
N ASN A 74 10.54 8.83 -6.97
CA ASN A 74 10.07 10.21 -6.72
C ASN A 74 10.08 10.53 -5.21
N MET A 75 11.23 10.34 -4.54
CA MET A 75 11.39 10.65 -3.12
C MET A 75 12.81 11.08 -2.79
N THR A 76 12.95 12.14 -1.98
CA THR A 76 14.27 12.57 -1.51
C THR A 76 14.86 11.57 -0.52
N ALA A 77 14.09 11.09 0.46
CA ALA A 77 14.57 10.18 1.50
C ALA A 77 13.57 9.05 1.74
N GLY A 78 14.08 7.85 2.03
CA GLY A 78 13.24 6.68 2.28
C GLY A 78 13.93 5.55 3.03
N ARG A 79 13.14 4.70 3.68
CA ARG A 79 13.61 3.51 4.42
C ARG A 79 12.57 2.38 4.37
N THR A 80 12.98 1.17 4.72
CA THR A 80 12.14 -0.04 4.86
C THR A 80 11.96 -0.41 6.34
N PRO A 81 10.99 0.19 7.08
CA PRO A 81 10.80 -0.07 8.51
C PRO A 81 10.02 -1.37 8.78
N VAL A 82 10.64 -2.53 8.56
CA VAL A 82 10.00 -3.86 8.60
C VAL A 82 9.19 -4.11 9.89
N LYS A 83 9.76 -3.85 11.07
CA LYS A 83 9.07 -4.05 12.36
C LYS A 83 7.76 -3.24 12.45
N THR A 84 7.82 -1.97 12.05
CA THR A 84 6.67 -1.07 12.13
C THR A 84 5.58 -1.45 11.14
N THR A 85 5.98 -1.86 9.93
CA THR A 85 5.05 -2.30 8.89
C THR A 85 4.29 -3.57 9.30
N LYS A 86 4.95 -4.54 9.94
CA LYS A 86 4.31 -5.77 10.44
C LYS A 86 3.19 -5.48 11.45
N GLU A 87 3.47 -4.60 12.42
CA GLU A 87 2.49 -4.20 13.45
C GLU A 87 1.30 -3.45 12.84
N ILE A 88 1.55 -2.53 11.90
CA ILE A 88 0.47 -1.82 11.20
C ILE A 88 -0.40 -2.79 10.39
N LEU A 89 0.21 -3.76 9.71
CA LEU A 89 -0.51 -4.78 8.95
C LEU A 89 -1.43 -5.63 9.86
N MET A 90 -0.97 -5.96 11.07
CA MET A 90 -1.79 -6.67 12.06
C MET A 90 -3.04 -5.86 12.46
N ILE A 91 -2.88 -4.57 12.72
CA ILE A 91 -4.02 -3.69 13.07
C ILE A 91 -4.98 -3.52 11.89
N ILE A 92 -4.48 -3.45 10.65
CA ILE A 92 -5.31 -3.40 9.44
C ILE A 92 -6.15 -4.66 9.29
N LYS A 93 -5.56 -5.85 9.53
CA LYS A 93 -6.30 -7.12 9.51
C LYS A 93 -7.39 -7.17 10.58
N SER A 94 -7.11 -6.62 11.77
CA SER A 94 -8.12 -6.49 12.82
C SER A 94 -9.25 -5.52 12.43
N ALA A 95 -8.93 -4.39 11.79
CA ALA A 95 -9.93 -3.44 11.30
C ALA A 95 -10.81 -4.05 10.21
N GLU A 96 -10.24 -4.85 9.32
CA GLU A 96 -10.97 -5.60 8.31
C GLU A 96 -11.92 -6.64 8.92
N ALA A 97 -11.45 -7.41 9.90
CA ALA A 97 -12.32 -8.36 10.61
C ALA A 97 -13.50 -7.65 11.28
N ASN A 98 -13.26 -6.47 11.88
CA ASN A 98 -14.33 -5.63 12.43
C ASN A 98 -15.30 -5.14 11.36
N ALA A 99 -14.81 -4.82 10.16
CA ALA A 99 -15.64 -4.40 9.03
C ALA A 99 -16.53 -5.54 8.52
N ILE A 100 -15.96 -6.73 8.37
CA ILE A 100 -16.69 -7.95 7.97
C ILE A 100 -17.78 -8.28 9.00
N ASN A 101 -17.46 -8.20 10.30
CA ASN A 101 -18.43 -8.44 11.37
C ASN A 101 -19.59 -7.43 11.36
N LYS A 102 -19.38 -6.23 10.83
CA LYS A 102 -20.43 -5.21 10.63
C LYS A 102 -21.23 -5.40 9.34
N GLY A 103 -20.85 -6.35 8.48
CA GLY A 103 -21.51 -6.60 7.20
C GLY A 103 -20.99 -5.74 6.04
N PHE A 104 -19.86 -5.04 6.21
CA PHE A 104 -19.25 -4.30 5.11
C PHE A 104 -18.58 -5.24 4.10
N ASN A 105 -18.57 -4.84 2.83
CA ASN A 105 -17.90 -5.59 1.77
C ASN A 105 -16.39 -5.34 1.78
N ALA A 106 -15.60 -6.37 2.08
CA ALA A 106 -14.14 -6.31 2.18
C ALA A 106 -13.44 -5.74 0.93
N SER A 107 -14.01 -5.94 -0.26
CA SER A 107 -13.42 -5.49 -1.52
C SER A 107 -13.55 -3.99 -1.77
N SER A 108 -14.56 -3.33 -1.16
CA SER A 108 -14.84 -1.90 -1.33
C SER A 108 -14.34 -1.03 -0.17
N LEU A 109 -13.58 -1.60 0.76
CA LEU A 109 -13.06 -0.86 1.91
C LEU A 109 -11.93 0.08 1.52
N VAL A 110 -12.01 1.30 2.03
CA VAL A 110 -10.98 2.35 1.90
C VAL A 110 -10.53 2.79 3.27
N ILE A 111 -9.23 3.07 3.42
CA ILE A 111 -8.68 3.67 4.64
C ILE A 111 -9.03 5.16 4.65
N SER A 112 -10.11 5.50 5.34
CA SER A 112 -10.60 6.88 5.49
C SER A 112 -9.66 7.68 6.38
N HIS A 113 -9.35 7.15 7.56
CA HIS A 113 -8.43 7.78 8.51
C HIS A 113 -7.40 6.79 9.04
N ILE A 114 -6.16 7.27 9.16
CA ILE A 114 -5.10 6.54 9.85
C ILE A 114 -4.13 7.53 10.49
N SER A 115 -3.85 7.31 11.77
CA SER A 115 -2.99 8.18 12.54
C SER A 115 -2.21 7.42 13.60
N VAL A 116 -1.10 8.02 14.02
CA VAL A 116 -0.22 7.47 15.05
C VAL A 116 0.02 8.55 16.09
N GLN A 117 -0.15 8.17 17.35
CA GLN A 117 0.16 8.99 18.50
C GLN A 117 1.32 8.39 19.29
N LYS A 118 2.07 9.24 19.97
CA LYS A 118 3.15 8.78 20.86
C LYS A 118 2.52 8.23 22.13
N ALA A 119 2.93 7.03 22.53
CA ALA A 119 2.49 6.44 23.78
C ALA A 119 3.35 6.91 24.96
N ALA A 120 2.97 6.50 26.17
CA ALA A 120 3.70 6.83 27.39
C ALA A 120 5.18 6.41 27.28
N ASN A 121 6.06 7.28 27.78
CA ASN A 121 7.49 7.00 27.83
C ASN A 121 7.75 5.96 28.92
N GLN A 122 7.88 4.68 28.54
CA GLN A 122 8.31 3.64 29.48
C GLN A 122 9.84 3.60 29.55
N TRP A 123 10.40 3.63 30.76
CA TRP A 123 11.84 3.52 30.96
C TRP A 123 12.31 2.08 30.77
N HIS A 124 13.48 1.90 30.15
CA HIS A 124 14.16 0.60 30.17
C HIS A 124 14.71 0.33 31.57
N TYR A 125 14.42 -0.85 32.11
CA TYR A 125 15.05 -1.33 33.35
C TYR A 125 16.50 -1.74 33.09
N GLY A 126 17.42 -1.36 33.99
CA GLY A 126 18.84 -1.78 33.94
C GLY A 126 19.85 -0.65 34.16
N ARG A 127 21.14 -0.96 33.97
CA ARG A 127 22.28 -0.03 34.21
C ARG A 127 22.27 1.19 33.28
N SER A 128 21.72 1.06 32.08
CA SER A 128 21.64 2.14 31.08
C SER A 128 20.50 3.12 31.42
N ARG A 129 20.71 3.94 32.44
CA ARG A 129 19.81 5.04 32.83
C ARG A 129 19.57 5.98 31.64
N GLY A 130 18.34 6.41 31.42
CA GLY A 130 18.00 7.36 30.34
C GLY A 130 17.35 6.77 29.09
N ARG A 131 17.38 5.45 28.87
CA ARG A 131 16.76 4.86 27.67
C ARG A 131 15.25 4.73 27.84
N VAL A 132 14.51 5.30 26.90
CA VAL A 132 13.04 5.22 26.84
C VAL A 132 12.62 4.29 25.72
N MET A 133 11.72 3.36 26.03
CA MET A 133 11.07 2.47 25.08
C MET A 133 10.29 3.29 24.04
N LYS A 134 10.42 2.89 22.78
CA LYS A 134 9.63 3.49 21.70
C LYS A 134 8.28 2.77 21.62
N ARG A 135 7.23 3.45 22.07
CA ARG A 135 5.86 2.96 21.98
C ARG A 135 4.95 3.97 21.27
N ALA A 136 3.92 3.47 20.61
CA ALA A 136 2.95 4.28 19.89
C ALA A 136 1.54 3.71 19.99
N HIS A 137 0.55 4.58 19.93
CA HIS A 137 -0.83 4.23 19.67
C HIS A 137 -1.12 4.41 18.18
N LEU A 138 -1.81 3.46 17.57
CA LEU A 138 -2.25 3.52 16.17
C LEU A 138 -3.77 3.49 16.15
N GLU A 139 -4.37 4.41 15.41
CA GLU A 139 -5.80 4.38 15.11
C GLU A 139 -6.02 4.24 13.61
N ILE A 140 -7.02 3.44 13.24
CA ILE A 140 -7.46 3.26 11.86
C ILE A 140 -8.99 3.27 11.80
N VAL A 141 -9.50 3.94 10.77
CA VAL A 141 -10.91 3.97 10.40
C VAL A 141 -11.02 3.57 8.94
N LEU A 142 -11.84 2.57 8.68
CA LEU A 142 -12.23 2.08 7.37
C LEU A 142 -13.64 2.57 7.07
N GLU A 143 -13.88 2.86 5.81
CA GLU A 143 -15.18 3.29 5.28
C GLU A 143 -15.42 2.52 3.98
N GLU A 144 -16.67 2.22 3.68
CA GLU A 144 -17.02 1.72 2.36
C GLU A 144 -16.87 2.84 1.34
N ALA A 145 -16.21 2.57 0.22
CA ALA A 145 -16.23 3.48 -0.91
C ALA A 145 -17.68 3.66 -1.36
N SER A 146 -18.28 4.80 -1.05
CA SER A 146 -19.50 5.22 -1.75
C SER A 146 -19.15 5.18 -3.24
N LYS A 147 -19.87 4.38 -4.04
CA LYS A 147 -19.81 4.47 -5.49
C LYS A 147 -20.28 5.87 -5.87
N LYS A 148 -19.38 6.85 -5.86
CA LYS A 148 -19.61 8.09 -6.58
C LYS A 148 -19.66 7.65 -8.03
N ALA A 149 -20.82 7.79 -8.65
CA ALA A 149 -20.94 7.63 -10.09
C ALA A 149 -19.80 8.39 -10.74
N ASP A 150 -18.99 7.67 -11.52
CA ASP A 150 -17.93 8.23 -12.34
C ASP A 150 -18.57 9.10 -13.43
N ASP A 151 -18.94 10.33 -13.07
CA ASP A 151 -19.16 11.40 -14.04
C ASP A 151 -17.95 12.33 -13.96
N LYS A 152 -17.26 12.46 -15.10
CA LYS A 152 -16.00 13.19 -15.34
C LYS A 152 -14.68 12.43 -15.07
N ASP A 153 -14.39 11.43 -15.90
CA ASP A 153 -13.04 11.31 -16.53
C ASP A 153 -12.96 10.30 -17.70
N VAL A 154 -14.07 10.03 -18.42
CA VAL A 154 -14.06 9.35 -19.73
C VAL A 154 -14.14 10.41 -20.85
N LYS A 155 -13.23 11.39 -20.86
CA LYS A 155 -13.00 12.28 -22.03
C LYS A 155 -11.53 12.72 -22.13
N LYS A 156 -10.59 11.76 -22.26
CA LYS A 156 -9.41 11.96 -23.11
C LYS A 156 -8.71 10.64 -23.47
N LYS A 157 -8.81 10.30 -24.76
CA LYS A 157 -7.98 9.38 -25.57
C LYS A 157 -8.37 7.89 -25.59
N THR A 158 -9.42 7.59 -26.35
CA THR A 158 -9.43 6.45 -27.29
C THR A 158 -9.15 7.00 -28.70
N PRO A 159 -8.02 6.63 -29.35
CA PRO A 159 -7.92 6.78 -30.80
C PRO A 159 -8.58 5.57 -31.47
N ALA A 160 -9.69 5.85 -32.15
CA ALA A 160 -10.34 4.96 -33.10
C ALA A 160 -9.43 4.75 -34.33
N ASN A 161 -9.35 3.51 -34.80
CA ASN A 161 -8.96 3.20 -36.18
C ASN A 161 -9.83 2.02 -36.66
N ASP A 162 -10.96 2.38 -37.26
CA ASP A 162 -11.75 1.58 -38.21
C ASP A 162 -11.29 2.06 -39.60
N LYS A 163 -10.99 1.27 -40.65
CA LYS A 163 -11.66 0.13 -41.31
C LYS A 163 -10.82 -0.18 -42.59
N PRO A 164 -11.16 -1.12 -43.52
CA PRO A 164 -11.97 -2.35 -43.46
C PRO A 164 -11.33 -3.56 -44.20
N GLU A 165 -11.86 -4.77 -43.96
CA GLU A 165 -11.62 -5.99 -44.75
C GLU A 165 -12.32 -5.97 -46.13
N VAL A 166 -11.67 -6.54 -47.16
CA VAL A 166 -12.31 -7.05 -48.41
C VAL A 166 -11.80 -8.48 -48.70
N LYS A 167 -12.71 -9.28 -49.24
CA LYS A 167 -12.87 -10.74 -49.20
C LYS A 167 -12.11 -11.55 -50.29
N LYS A 168 -11.70 -12.77 -49.91
CA LYS A 168 -11.77 -14.12 -50.56
C LYS A 168 -11.28 -14.37 -52.00
N ALA A 169 -10.43 -15.40 -52.19
CA ALA A 169 -10.72 -16.69 -52.88
C ALA A 169 -9.53 -17.30 -53.69
N ASP A 170 -9.22 -18.56 -53.38
CA ASP A 170 -8.87 -19.72 -54.24
C ASP A 170 -7.57 -19.84 -55.10
N THR A 171 -6.90 -20.99 -54.83
CA THR A 171 -6.21 -21.95 -55.74
C THR A 171 -4.72 -21.84 -56.14
N GLU A 172 -4.06 -22.99 -55.88
CA GLU A 172 -2.78 -23.59 -56.31
C GLU A 172 -2.06 -23.10 -57.59
N LYS A 173 -0.72 -23.02 -57.54
CA LYS A 173 0.24 -24.00 -58.14
C LYS A 173 1.70 -23.49 -58.09
N LYS A 174 2.61 -24.38 -57.63
CA LYS A 174 3.95 -24.76 -58.19
C LYS A 174 4.98 -23.62 -58.48
N ASN A 175 6.28 -23.69 -58.15
CA ASN A 175 7.23 -24.80 -58.18
C ASN A 175 8.61 -24.37 -57.58
N ASP A 176 9.37 -25.37 -57.10
CA ASP A 176 10.84 -25.58 -57.19
C ASP A 176 11.86 -24.51 -56.70
N ASN A 177 12.70 -24.85 -55.70
CA ASN A 177 14.04 -25.46 -55.90
C ASN A 177 15.04 -25.22 -54.72
N LYS A 178 15.27 -26.26 -53.89
CA LYS A 178 16.52 -26.76 -53.23
C LYS A 178 17.49 -25.81 -52.44
N PRO A 179 18.51 -26.31 -51.70
CA PRO A 179 18.65 -26.09 -50.25
C PRO A 179 19.89 -25.25 -49.86
N ASN A 180 19.85 -24.60 -48.68
CA ASN A 180 21.03 -23.94 -48.12
C ASN A 180 22.07 -24.97 -47.63
N LYS A 181 23.28 -24.86 -48.17
CA LYS A 181 24.47 -25.61 -47.79
C LYS A 181 25.02 -25.13 -46.45
N THR A 182 25.43 -26.11 -45.65
CA THR A 182 26.36 -26.04 -44.51
C THR A 182 27.68 -25.37 -44.90
N GLY A 183 28.30 -24.69 -43.93
CA GLY A 183 29.67 -24.19 -44.04
C GLY A 183 30.15 -23.56 -42.73
N ASP A 184 30.77 -24.40 -41.90
CA ASP A 184 31.68 -24.03 -40.81
C ASP A 184 32.80 -23.09 -41.30
N ASP A 185 33.29 -22.18 -40.44
CA ASP A 185 34.68 -22.19 -39.95
C ASP A 185 35.09 -20.90 -39.20
N LYS A 186 35.58 -21.13 -37.98
CA LYS A 186 36.71 -20.50 -37.26
C LYS A 186 37.10 -19.03 -37.53
N LYS A 187 37.16 -18.24 -36.45
CA LYS A 187 38.40 -17.66 -35.92
C LYS A 187 38.28 -17.30 -34.44
#